data_AF-A0A165KEL0-F1
#
_entry.id   AF-A0A165KEL0-F1
#
_cell.length_a   1.000
_cell.length_b   1.000
_cell.length_c   1.000
_cell.angle_alpha   90.00
_cell.angle_beta   90.00
_cell.angle_gamma   90.00
#
_symmetry.space_group_name_H-M   'P 1'
#
loop_
_entity.id
_entity.type
_entity.pdbx_description
1 polymer ?
#
loop_
_entity_poly.entity_id
_entity_poly.type
_entity_poly.pdbx_seq_one_letter_code
_entity_poly.pdbx_strand_id
1 'polypeptide(L)'
;MARPMNDDEVANEMNKMVTFIKQEALEKAREIRVKADEEFAIEKAKLVKQETSAIDAQYDKKRKQAEVALKIAQSTQTNKSRLKLLQAREGHLQDLFGAARTELVKLPQDKERYAELLEGLVLQGLLTLMEPRATVLSREADLQLVQSAATRAAEKYASLTGHAAPEISVEATLDKDSAGGVKLVGAANRITIDNSLDERMRLLEDRMLPEIRTDLFGANENRRFNN
;
A
#
# COMPACT_ATOMS: atom_id res chain seq x y z
N MET A 1 53.33 60.77 86.36
CA MET A 1 54.51 60.44 85.53
C MET A 1 54.47 58.95 85.29
N ALA A 2 54.41 58.52 84.03
CA ALA A 2 54.45 57.10 83.68
C ALA A 2 55.82 56.54 84.09
N ARG A 3 55.81 55.51 84.93
CA ARG A 3 57.03 54.77 85.29
C ARG A 3 57.53 54.06 84.02
N PRO A 4 58.83 54.14 83.67
CA PRO A 4 59.38 53.30 82.62
C PRO A 4 59.16 51.83 83.01
N MET A 5 58.57 51.06 82.09
CA MET A 5 58.24 49.66 82.32
C MET A 5 59.48 48.86 82.69
N ASN A 6 59.33 47.93 83.64
CA ASN A 6 60.40 46.99 83.98
C ASN A 6 60.56 45.94 82.86
N ASP A 7 61.73 45.31 82.73
CA ASP A 7 62.01 44.36 81.64
C ASP A 7 60.99 43.19 81.59
N ASP A 8 60.49 42.75 82.74
CA ASP A 8 59.42 41.74 82.84
C ASP A 8 58.06 42.23 82.29
N GLU A 9 57.74 43.52 82.44
CA GLU A 9 56.53 44.13 81.90
C GLU A 9 56.62 44.27 80.38
N VAL A 10 57.81 44.61 79.86
CA VAL A 10 58.09 44.67 78.41
C VAL A 10 58.02 43.27 77.78
N ALA A 11 58.57 42.24 78.43
CA ALA A 11 58.49 40.86 77.95
C ALA A 11 57.04 40.33 77.93
N ASN A 12 56.25 40.66 78.96
CA ASN A 12 54.82 40.31 79.00
C ASN A 12 54.02 41.01 77.89
N GLU A 13 54.30 42.28 77.61
CA GLU A 13 53.62 43.01 76.53
C GLU A 13 54.02 42.48 75.14
N MET A 14 55.30 42.14 74.93
CA MET A 14 55.75 41.46 73.71
C MET A 14 55.06 40.10 73.53
N ASN A 15 54.93 39.31 74.60
CA ASN A 15 54.23 38.02 74.54
C ASN A 15 52.72 38.18 74.21
N LYS A 16 52.08 39.25 74.69
CA LYS A 16 50.71 39.59 74.27
C LYS A 16 50.65 39.94 72.79
N MET A 17 51.59 40.74 72.28
CA MET A 17 51.65 41.06 70.84
C MET A 17 51.87 39.82 69.97
N VAL A 18 52.77 38.90 70.36
CA VAL A 18 52.98 37.63 69.65
C VAL A 18 51.73 36.75 69.68
N THR A 19 51.04 36.70 70.82
CA THR A 19 49.79 35.93 70.96
C THR A 19 48.68 36.52 70.09
N PHE A 20 48.57 37.85 70.03
CA PHE A 20 47.62 38.55 69.16
C PHE A 20 47.89 38.24 67.68
N ILE A 21 49.13 38.37 67.21
CA ILE A 21 49.52 38.06 65.83
C ILE A 21 49.19 36.60 65.49
N LYS A 22 49.45 35.68 66.43
CA LYS A 22 49.14 34.25 66.24
C LYS A 22 47.63 34.00 66.18
N GLN A 23 46.84 34.66 67.01
CA GLN A 23 45.37 34.54 66.99
C GLN A 23 44.79 35.12 65.69
N GLU A 24 45.26 36.29 65.26
CA GLU A 24 44.85 36.92 64.00
C GLU A 24 45.19 36.01 62.80
N ALA A 25 46.38 35.42 62.76
CA ALA A 25 46.77 34.47 61.72
C ALA A 25 45.88 33.22 61.72
N LEU A 26 45.51 32.68 62.89
CA LEU A 26 44.62 31.52 63.01
C LEU A 26 43.17 31.85 62.60
N GLU A 27 42.69 33.05 62.90
CA GLU A 27 41.37 33.51 62.49
C GLU A 27 41.30 33.71 60.97
N LYS A 28 42.32 34.35 60.39
CA LYS A 28 42.44 34.50 58.93
C LYS A 28 42.56 33.16 58.20
N ALA A 29 43.30 32.20 58.77
CA ALA A 29 43.38 30.84 58.23
C ALA A 29 42.04 30.09 58.30
N ARG A 30 41.26 30.30 59.36
CA ARG A 30 39.90 29.74 59.47
C ARG A 30 38.95 30.39 58.47
N GLU A 31 38.99 31.70 58.31
CA GLU A 31 38.18 32.41 57.32
C GLU A 31 38.47 31.91 55.90
N ILE A 32 39.75 31.75 55.54
CA ILE A 32 40.14 31.20 54.23
C ILE A 32 39.59 29.78 54.04
N ARG A 33 39.64 28.92 55.07
CA ARG A 33 39.09 27.56 54.98
C ARG A 33 37.58 27.56 54.79
N VAL A 34 36.85 28.35 55.57
CA VAL A 34 35.39 28.45 55.44
C VAL A 34 35.00 28.94 54.05
N LYS A 35 35.68 29.99 53.55
CA LYS A 35 35.47 30.48 52.17
C LYS A 35 35.79 29.43 51.11
N ALA A 36 36.87 28.67 51.27
CA ALA A 36 37.23 27.61 50.34
C ALA A 36 36.18 26.49 50.31
N ASP A 37 35.63 26.11 51.46
CA ASP A 37 34.57 25.10 51.55
C ASP A 37 33.25 25.58 50.92
N GLU A 38 32.90 26.86 51.13
CA GLU A 38 31.75 27.50 50.49
C GLU A 38 31.91 27.56 48.96
N GLU A 39 33.06 28.02 48.48
CA GLU A 39 33.37 28.08 47.04
C GLU A 39 33.39 26.68 46.41
N PHE A 40 33.96 25.69 47.09
CA PHE A 40 33.94 24.30 46.65
C PHE A 40 32.51 23.77 46.49
N ALA A 41 31.64 24.02 47.47
CA ALA A 41 30.26 23.59 47.42
C ALA A 41 29.50 24.26 46.26
N ILE A 42 29.73 25.56 46.04
CA ILE A 42 29.11 26.33 44.95
C ILE A 42 29.58 25.82 43.58
N GLU A 43 30.88 25.71 43.35
CA GLU A 43 31.42 25.26 42.06
C GLU A 43 31.06 23.80 41.77
N LYS A 44 31.11 22.91 42.77
CA LYS A 44 30.62 21.54 42.61
C LYS A 44 29.15 21.51 42.20
N ALA A 45 28.29 22.25 42.90
CA ALA A 45 26.86 22.29 42.57
C ALA A 45 26.61 22.84 41.16
N LYS A 46 27.35 23.87 40.76
CA LYS A 46 27.30 24.47 39.42
C LYS A 46 27.72 23.49 38.34
N LEU A 47 28.85 22.80 38.50
CA LEU A 47 29.33 21.78 37.56
C LEU A 47 28.33 20.63 37.42
N VAL A 48 27.84 20.09 38.54
CA VAL A 48 26.85 19.00 38.53
C VAL A 48 25.57 19.46 37.82
N LYS A 49 25.07 20.65 38.12
CA LYS A 49 23.85 21.18 37.48
C LYS A 49 24.03 21.38 35.98
N GLN A 50 25.18 21.88 35.55
CA GLN A 50 25.48 22.10 34.13
C GLN A 50 25.50 20.77 33.37
N GLU A 51 26.22 19.76 33.88
CA GLU A 51 26.29 18.44 33.25
C GLU A 51 24.94 17.71 33.30
N THR A 52 24.20 17.82 34.40
CA THR A 52 22.85 17.22 34.51
C THR A 52 21.92 17.81 33.45
N SER A 53 21.92 19.14 33.28
CA SER A 53 21.13 19.81 32.23
C SER A 53 21.51 19.35 30.82
N ALA A 54 22.81 19.16 30.54
CA ALA A 54 23.28 18.65 29.26
C ALA A 54 22.83 17.20 29.01
N ILE A 55 22.90 16.34 30.04
CA ILE A 55 22.43 14.96 30.01
C ILE A 55 20.92 14.92 29.77
N ASP A 56 20.14 15.70 30.51
CA ASP A 56 18.67 15.77 30.38
C ASP A 56 18.27 16.18 28.96
N ALA A 57 18.91 17.21 28.39
CA ALA A 57 18.67 17.65 27.02
C ALA A 57 18.98 16.56 25.99
N GLN A 58 20.04 15.77 26.20
CA GLN A 58 20.38 14.64 25.33
C GLN A 58 19.35 13.52 25.44
N TYR A 59 18.90 13.18 26.65
CA TYR A 59 17.89 12.15 26.88
C TYR A 59 16.52 12.56 26.35
N ASP A 60 16.14 13.83 26.46
CA ASP A 60 14.92 14.37 25.85
C ASP A 60 14.93 14.21 24.33
N LYS A 61 16.07 14.48 23.68
CA LYS A 61 16.23 14.26 22.24
C LYS A 61 16.09 12.77 21.89
N LYS A 62 16.77 11.87 22.63
CA LYS A 62 16.68 10.42 22.43
C LYS A 62 15.25 9.91 22.63
N ARG A 63 14.56 10.39 23.65
CA ARG A 63 13.17 10.06 23.95
C ARG A 63 12.25 10.48 22.81
N LYS A 64 12.33 11.73 22.35
CA LYS A 64 11.54 12.22 21.21
C LYS A 64 11.80 11.40 19.94
N GLN A 65 13.06 11.05 19.66
CA GLN A 65 13.40 10.19 18.53
C GLN A 65 12.79 8.78 18.66
N ALA A 66 12.85 8.18 19.85
CA ALA A 66 12.24 6.87 20.11
C ALA A 66 10.71 6.91 19.97
N GLU A 67 10.05 7.96 20.47
CA GLU A 67 8.61 8.16 20.32
C GLU A 67 8.19 8.30 18.84
N VAL A 68 8.96 9.05 18.05
CA VAL A 68 8.73 9.18 16.59
C VAL A 68 8.96 7.84 15.90
N ALA A 69 10.05 7.13 16.21
CA ALA A 69 10.35 5.83 15.64
C ALA A 69 9.26 4.80 15.94
N LEU A 70 8.71 4.80 17.16
CA LEU A 70 7.59 3.95 17.55
C LEU A 70 6.34 4.26 16.74
N LYS A 71 6.00 5.54 16.57
CA LYS A 71 4.84 5.96 15.75
C LYS A 71 5.00 5.54 14.28
N ILE A 72 6.20 5.68 13.72
CA ILE A 72 6.50 5.20 12.36
C ILE A 72 6.32 3.68 12.29
N ALA A 73 6.91 2.93 13.21
CA ALA A 73 6.80 1.47 13.23
C ALA A 73 5.34 0.99 13.32
N GLN A 74 4.54 1.61 14.18
CA GLN A 74 3.10 1.33 14.31
C GLN A 74 2.34 1.62 13.01
N SER A 75 2.61 2.77 12.38
CA SER A 75 2.00 3.17 11.12
C SER A 75 2.37 2.20 9.98
N THR A 76 3.66 1.88 9.86
CA THR A 76 4.17 0.91 8.88
C THR A 76 3.54 -0.46 9.08
N GLN A 77 3.44 -0.94 10.31
CA GLN A 77 2.82 -2.23 10.62
C GLN A 77 1.33 -2.25 10.28
N THR A 78 0.61 -1.17 10.61
CA THR A 78 -0.82 -1.03 10.26
C THR A 78 -1.02 -1.03 8.75
N ASN A 79 -0.21 -0.27 8.01
CA ASN A 79 -0.29 -0.26 6.55
C ASN A 79 0.08 -1.62 5.94
N LYS A 80 1.08 -2.32 6.49
CA LYS A 80 1.45 -3.67 6.06
C LYS A 80 0.31 -4.66 6.26
N SER A 81 -0.36 -4.63 7.42
CA SER A 81 -1.56 -5.45 7.67
C SER A 81 -2.69 -5.11 6.72
N ARG A 82 -2.91 -3.83 6.43
CA ARG A 82 -3.93 -3.38 5.45
C ARG A 82 -3.63 -3.89 4.05
N LEU A 83 -2.37 -3.79 3.59
CA LEU A 83 -1.95 -4.30 2.28
C LEU A 83 -2.13 -5.82 2.19
N LYS A 84 -1.77 -6.57 3.23
CA LYS A 84 -2.02 -8.02 3.28
C LYS A 84 -3.50 -8.38 3.13
N LEU A 85 -4.39 -7.63 3.80
CA LEU A 85 -5.82 -7.82 3.66
C LEU A 85 -6.31 -7.54 2.24
N LEU A 86 -5.83 -6.45 1.61
CA LEU A 86 -6.18 -6.13 0.23
C LEU A 86 -5.68 -7.20 -0.75
N GLN A 87 -4.45 -7.70 -0.56
CA GLN A 87 -3.90 -8.80 -1.36
C GLN A 87 -4.70 -10.08 -1.21
N ALA A 88 -5.13 -10.44 0.00
CA ALA A 88 -5.97 -11.61 0.22
C ALA A 88 -7.34 -11.48 -0.47
N ARG A 89 -7.97 -10.30 -0.41
CA ARG A 89 -9.23 -10.03 -1.11
C ARG A 89 -9.09 -10.15 -2.62
N GLU A 90 -8.01 -9.59 -3.18
CA GLU A 90 -7.69 -9.72 -4.60
C GLU A 90 -7.47 -11.19 -4.99
N GLY A 91 -6.72 -11.94 -4.17
CA GLY A 91 -6.50 -13.37 -4.38
C GLY A 91 -7.82 -14.16 -4.47
N HIS A 92 -8.77 -13.92 -3.57
CA HIS A 92 -10.08 -14.57 -3.63
C HIS A 92 -10.88 -14.24 -4.88
N LEU A 93 -10.76 -13.01 -5.40
CA LEU A 93 -11.40 -12.63 -6.67
C LEU A 93 -10.74 -13.35 -7.85
N GLN A 94 -9.41 -13.43 -7.87
CA GLN A 94 -8.67 -14.15 -8.90
C GLN A 94 -8.99 -15.65 -8.89
N ASP A 95 -9.10 -16.26 -7.71
CA ASP A 95 -9.51 -17.65 -7.55
C ASP A 95 -10.94 -17.89 -8.09
N LEU A 96 -11.87 -16.98 -7.80
CA LEU A 96 -13.25 -17.03 -8.31
C LEU A 96 -13.30 -16.96 -9.83
N PHE A 97 -12.59 -15.99 -10.43
CA PHE A 97 -12.54 -15.86 -11.88
C PHE A 97 -11.78 -17.01 -12.55
N GLY A 98 -10.75 -17.55 -11.91
CA GLY A 98 -10.07 -18.77 -12.35
C GLY A 98 -11.00 -19.99 -12.36
N ALA A 99 -11.83 -20.15 -11.34
CA ALA A 99 -12.86 -21.20 -11.29
C ALA A 99 -13.91 -21.00 -12.39
N ALA A 100 -14.39 -19.76 -12.60
CA ALA A 100 -15.33 -19.44 -13.66
C ALA A 100 -14.76 -19.75 -15.07
N ARG A 101 -13.49 -19.41 -15.33
CA ARG A 101 -12.79 -19.76 -16.57
C ARG A 101 -12.67 -21.28 -16.76
N THR A 102 -12.42 -22.01 -15.68
CA THR A 102 -12.37 -23.49 -15.71
C THR A 102 -13.74 -24.08 -16.09
N GLU A 103 -14.84 -23.50 -15.61
CA GLU A 103 -16.19 -23.90 -16.01
C GLU A 103 -16.50 -23.53 -17.47
N LEU A 104 -16.03 -22.38 -17.97
CA LEU A 104 -16.20 -21.98 -19.37
C LEU A 104 -15.58 -22.99 -20.35
N VAL A 105 -14.43 -23.57 -20.01
CA VAL A 105 -13.76 -24.60 -20.83
C VAL A 105 -14.58 -25.89 -20.93
N LYS A 106 -15.48 -26.17 -19.98
CA LYS A 106 -16.36 -27.35 -20.02
C LYS A 106 -17.58 -27.14 -20.93
N LEU A 107 -17.95 -25.90 -21.23
CA LEU A 107 -19.14 -25.56 -21.99
C LEU A 107 -19.19 -26.22 -23.38
N PRO A 108 -18.08 -26.31 -24.15
CA PRO A 108 -18.08 -26.99 -25.44
C PRO A 108 -18.26 -28.51 -25.39
N GLN A 109 -18.23 -29.14 -24.21
CA GLN A 109 -18.55 -30.57 -24.08
C GLN A 109 -20.02 -30.86 -24.41
N ASP A 110 -20.91 -29.89 -24.13
CA ASP A 110 -22.32 -29.92 -24.52
C ASP A 110 -22.48 -29.30 -25.91
N LYS A 111 -22.47 -30.15 -26.95
CA LYS A 111 -22.48 -29.72 -28.34
C LYS A 111 -23.75 -28.98 -28.75
N GLU A 112 -24.91 -29.32 -28.19
CA GLU A 112 -26.18 -28.71 -28.56
C GLU A 112 -26.24 -27.28 -28.02
N ARG A 113 -25.98 -27.12 -26.72
CA ARG A 113 -25.97 -25.80 -26.07
C ARG A 113 -24.86 -24.91 -26.63
N TYR A 114 -23.70 -25.48 -26.95
CA TYR A 114 -22.60 -24.73 -27.54
C TYR A 114 -22.88 -24.29 -28.98
N ALA A 115 -23.57 -25.10 -29.79
CA ALA A 115 -23.95 -24.74 -31.15
C ALA A 115 -24.95 -23.56 -31.18
N GLU A 116 -25.91 -23.52 -30.25
CA GLU A 116 -26.83 -22.39 -30.09
C GLU A 116 -26.09 -21.12 -29.64
N LEU A 117 -25.15 -21.25 -28.70
CA LEU A 117 -24.31 -20.14 -28.25
C LEU A 117 -23.47 -19.57 -29.39
N LEU A 118 -22.79 -20.42 -30.17
CA LEU A 118 -21.96 -20.01 -31.31
C LEU A 118 -22.79 -19.27 -32.36
N GLU A 119 -24.01 -19.72 -32.63
CA GLU A 119 -24.92 -19.03 -33.54
C GLU A 119 -25.25 -17.62 -33.06
N GLY A 120 -25.55 -17.47 -31.77
CA GLY A 120 -25.77 -16.15 -31.14
C GLY A 120 -24.53 -15.26 -31.18
N LEU A 121 -23.33 -15.82 -30.95
CA LEU A 121 -22.07 -15.08 -30.97
C LEU A 121 -21.71 -14.59 -32.38
N VAL A 122 -21.91 -15.43 -33.40
CA VAL A 122 -21.71 -15.04 -34.80
C VAL A 122 -22.72 -13.98 -35.21
N LEU A 123 -24.01 -14.17 -34.90
CA LEU A 123 -25.06 -13.20 -35.20
C LEU A 123 -24.79 -11.83 -34.55
N GLN A 124 -24.40 -11.81 -33.27
CA GLN A 124 -24.04 -10.58 -32.56
C GLN A 124 -22.87 -9.86 -33.25
N GLY A 125 -21.85 -10.61 -33.67
CA GLY A 125 -20.71 -10.08 -34.41
C GLY A 125 -21.11 -9.48 -35.75
N LEU A 126 -21.93 -10.19 -36.54
CA LEU A 126 -22.42 -9.72 -37.84
C LEU A 126 -23.26 -8.45 -37.70
N LEU A 127 -24.16 -8.38 -36.71
CA LEU A 127 -24.97 -7.20 -36.42
C LEU A 127 -24.13 -5.99 -35.98
N THR A 128 -22.98 -6.22 -35.35
CA THR A 128 -22.08 -5.15 -34.94
C THR A 128 -21.21 -4.67 -36.09
N LEU A 129 -20.81 -5.58 -37.00
CA LEU A 129 -19.97 -5.27 -38.14
C LEU A 129 -20.76 -4.58 -39.28
N MET A 130 -22.00 -5.03 -39.54
CA MET A 130 -22.88 -4.52 -40.61
C MET A 130 -22.22 -4.41 -41.99
N GLU A 131 -21.42 -5.41 -42.36
CA GLU A 131 -20.69 -5.43 -43.63
C GLU A 131 -21.14 -6.56 -44.57
N PRO A 132 -20.98 -6.40 -45.89
CA PRO A 132 -21.38 -7.42 -46.87
C PRO A 132 -20.48 -8.66 -46.87
N ARG A 133 -19.27 -8.57 -46.31
CA ARG A 133 -18.31 -9.68 -46.21
C ARG A 133 -17.72 -9.74 -44.81
N ALA A 134 -17.67 -10.94 -44.23
CA ALA A 134 -17.08 -11.15 -42.92
C ALA A 134 -16.29 -12.47 -42.89
N THR A 135 -15.13 -12.46 -42.25
CA THR A 135 -14.35 -13.68 -41.97
C THR A 135 -14.51 -14.03 -40.49
N VAL A 136 -14.97 -15.25 -40.21
CA VAL A 136 -15.13 -15.79 -38.86
C VAL A 136 -13.95 -16.69 -38.55
N LEU A 137 -13.16 -16.29 -37.56
CA LEU A 137 -12.05 -17.04 -37.01
C LEU A 137 -12.56 -17.90 -35.85
N SER A 138 -12.27 -19.20 -35.92
CA SER A 138 -12.66 -20.20 -34.91
C SER A 138 -11.46 -21.04 -34.50
N ARG A 139 -11.61 -21.88 -33.47
CA ARG A 139 -10.63 -22.92 -33.15
C ARG A 139 -10.81 -24.11 -34.10
N GLU A 140 -9.74 -24.84 -34.35
CA GLU A 140 -9.74 -26.01 -35.25
C GLU A 140 -10.81 -27.06 -34.88
N ALA A 141 -11.03 -27.28 -33.58
CA ALA A 141 -12.03 -28.24 -33.08
C ALA A 141 -13.48 -27.82 -33.33
N ASP A 142 -13.77 -26.53 -33.54
CA ASP A 142 -15.13 -25.99 -33.67
C ASP A 142 -15.52 -25.68 -35.11
N LEU A 143 -14.61 -25.90 -36.06
CA LEU A 143 -14.75 -25.46 -37.44
C LEU A 143 -16.08 -25.91 -38.07
N GLN A 144 -16.45 -27.19 -37.89
CA GLN A 144 -17.71 -27.74 -38.40
C GLN A 144 -18.95 -27.12 -37.73
N LEU A 145 -18.91 -26.91 -36.41
CA LEU A 145 -20.01 -26.30 -35.66
C LEU A 145 -20.19 -24.84 -36.06
N VAL A 146 -19.09 -24.09 -36.16
CA VAL A 146 -19.08 -22.68 -36.55
C VAL A 146 -19.55 -22.49 -37.99
N GLN A 147 -19.18 -23.37 -38.92
CA GLN A 147 -19.73 -23.32 -40.29
C GLN A 147 -21.26 -23.46 -40.29
N SER A 148 -21.80 -24.45 -39.56
CA SER A 148 -23.25 -24.64 -39.47
C SER A 148 -23.94 -23.46 -38.77
N ALA A 149 -23.31 -22.91 -37.72
CA ALA A 149 -23.82 -21.77 -36.98
C ALA A 149 -23.76 -20.48 -37.80
N ALA A 150 -22.74 -20.30 -38.64
CA ALA A 150 -22.60 -19.14 -39.52
C ALA A 150 -23.69 -19.11 -40.59
N THR A 151 -24.04 -20.24 -41.18
CA THR A 151 -25.16 -20.32 -42.15
C THR A 151 -26.48 -19.92 -41.48
N ARG A 152 -26.79 -20.47 -40.31
CA ARG A 152 -28.01 -20.11 -39.56
C ARG A 152 -28.01 -18.64 -39.11
N ALA A 153 -26.86 -18.13 -38.67
CA ALA A 153 -26.71 -16.74 -38.28
C ALA A 153 -26.88 -15.78 -39.48
N ALA A 154 -26.44 -16.15 -40.68
CA ALA A 154 -26.63 -15.35 -41.89
C ALA A 154 -28.12 -15.21 -42.28
N GLU A 155 -28.88 -16.31 -42.19
CA GLU A 155 -30.33 -16.30 -42.40
C GLU A 155 -31.06 -15.44 -41.36
N LYS A 156 -30.66 -15.54 -40.08
CA LYS A 156 -31.19 -14.68 -39.00
C LYS A 156 -30.82 -13.22 -39.19
N TYR A 157 -29.61 -12.92 -39.65
CA TYR A 157 -29.17 -11.56 -39.94
C TYR A 157 -30.03 -10.93 -41.06
N ALA A 158 -30.27 -11.67 -42.14
CA ALA A 158 -31.08 -11.19 -43.26
C ALA A 158 -32.54 -10.92 -42.85
N SER A 159 -33.12 -11.81 -42.02
CA SER A 159 -34.49 -11.62 -41.52
C SER A 159 -34.62 -10.47 -40.52
N LEU A 160 -33.61 -10.21 -39.68
CA LEU A 160 -33.62 -9.11 -38.70
C LEU A 160 -33.33 -7.74 -39.31
N THR A 161 -32.39 -7.66 -40.24
CA THR A 161 -31.92 -6.38 -40.80
C THR A 161 -32.60 -6.01 -42.11
N GLY A 162 -33.24 -6.95 -42.81
CA GLY A 162 -33.78 -6.76 -44.15
C GLY A 162 -32.71 -6.55 -45.24
N HIS A 163 -31.43 -6.72 -44.90
CA HIS A 163 -30.31 -6.62 -45.85
C HIS A 163 -29.96 -8.01 -46.41
N ALA A 164 -29.19 -8.03 -47.51
CA ALA A 164 -28.68 -9.27 -48.07
C ALA A 164 -27.79 -10.01 -47.06
N ALA A 165 -27.85 -11.35 -47.07
CA ALA A 165 -27.00 -12.17 -46.22
C ALA A 165 -25.51 -11.90 -46.55
N PRO A 166 -24.67 -11.61 -45.54
CA PRO A 166 -23.25 -11.36 -45.77
C PRO A 166 -22.54 -12.63 -46.26
N GLU A 167 -21.53 -12.46 -47.10
CA GLU A 167 -20.64 -13.55 -47.52
C GLU A 167 -19.69 -13.87 -46.36
N ILE A 168 -19.82 -15.08 -45.79
CA ILE A 168 -19.06 -15.51 -44.62
C ILE A 168 -17.98 -16.51 -45.03
N SER A 169 -16.72 -16.17 -44.73
CA SER A 169 -15.59 -17.12 -44.77
C SER A 169 -15.32 -17.63 -43.36
N VAL A 170 -15.01 -18.92 -43.18
CA VAL A 170 -14.64 -19.48 -41.86
C VAL A 170 -13.21 -20.00 -41.91
N GLU A 171 -12.37 -19.51 -41.02
CA GLU A 171 -10.95 -19.89 -40.89
C GLU A 171 -10.66 -20.41 -39.48
N ALA A 172 -9.72 -21.35 -39.36
CA ALA A 172 -9.29 -21.89 -38.07
C ALA A 172 -7.92 -21.34 -37.67
N THR A 173 -7.92 -20.19 -37.01
CA THR A 173 -6.70 -19.47 -36.60
C THR A 173 -6.64 -19.18 -35.10
N LEU A 174 -7.70 -19.46 -34.34
CA LEU A 174 -7.67 -19.30 -32.89
C LEU A 174 -6.83 -20.39 -32.22
N ASP A 175 -6.19 -20.02 -31.10
CA ASP A 175 -5.37 -20.92 -30.30
C ASP A 175 -6.17 -22.12 -29.78
N LYS A 176 -5.52 -23.28 -29.74
CA LYS A 176 -6.13 -24.55 -29.29
C LYS A 176 -6.50 -24.53 -27.81
N ASP A 177 -5.82 -23.70 -27.02
CA ASP A 177 -6.00 -23.58 -25.58
C ASP A 177 -7.11 -22.60 -25.19
N SER A 178 -7.72 -21.88 -26.14
CA SER A 178 -8.86 -20.99 -25.85
C SER A 178 -10.10 -21.78 -25.44
N ALA A 179 -10.88 -21.22 -24.52
CA ALA A 179 -12.15 -21.80 -24.08
C ALA A 179 -13.16 -21.96 -25.22
N GLY A 180 -13.01 -21.16 -26.30
CA GLY A 180 -13.82 -21.23 -27.52
C GLY A 180 -14.45 -19.88 -27.89
N GLY A 181 -15.48 -19.95 -28.72
CA GLY A 181 -16.13 -18.78 -29.32
C GLY A 181 -15.54 -18.40 -30.68
N VAL A 182 -15.80 -17.17 -31.11
CA VAL A 182 -15.48 -16.70 -32.47
C VAL A 182 -14.91 -15.29 -32.47
N LYS A 183 -13.99 -15.02 -33.37
CA LYS A 183 -13.52 -13.66 -33.69
C LYS A 183 -13.94 -13.33 -35.10
N LEU A 184 -14.58 -12.18 -35.32
CA LEU A 184 -15.01 -11.74 -36.64
C LEU A 184 -14.07 -10.67 -37.16
N VAL A 185 -13.77 -10.73 -38.44
CA VAL A 185 -12.90 -9.80 -39.13
C VAL A 185 -13.62 -9.24 -40.35
N GLY A 186 -13.64 -7.92 -40.49
CA GLY A 186 -14.24 -7.18 -41.58
C GLY A 186 -13.32 -6.10 -42.17
N ALA A 187 -13.83 -5.37 -43.14
CA ALA A 187 -13.22 -4.23 -43.83
C ALA A 187 -11.85 -4.54 -44.44
N ALA A 188 -11.70 -5.72 -45.05
CA ALA A 188 -10.42 -6.25 -45.54
C ALA A 188 -9.36 -6.32 -44.40
N ASN A 189 -9.71 -7.02 -43.32
CA ASN A 189 -8.86 -7.25 -42.15
C ASN A 189 -8.50 -6.02 -41.31
N ARG A 190 -9.33 -4.96 -41.36
CA ARG A 190 -9.09 -3.73 -40.57
C ARG A 190 -9.93 -3.64 -39.30
N ILE A 191 -11.14 -4.22 -39.31
CA ILE A 191 -12.02 -4.23 -38.14
C ILE A 191 -12.05 -5.65 -37.60
N THR A 192 -11.79 -5.80 -36.30
CA THR A 192 -11.81 -7.09 -35.62
C THR A 192 -12.72 -7.00 -34.41
N ILE A 193 -13.64 -7.94 -34.30
CA ILE A 193 -14.56 -8.09 -33.18
C ILE A 193 -14.21 -9.41 -32.49
N ASP A 194 -13.63 -9.30 -31.30
CA ASP A 194 -13.33 -10.47 -30.48
C ASP A 194 -14.58 -10.85 -29.67
N ASN A 195 -15.23 -11.95 -30.05
CA ASN A 195 -16.39 -12.49 -29.35
C ASN A 195 -16.06 -13.90 -28.81
N SER A 196 -14.78 -14.15 -28.50
CA SER A 196 -14.33 -15.35 -27.78
C SER A 196 -14.91 -15.38 -26.36
N LEU A 197 -15.05 -16.57 -25.80
CA LEU A 197 -15.54 -16.72 -24.43
C LEU A 197 -14.58 -16.08 -23.42
N ASP A 198 -13.28 -16.14 -23.69
CA ASP A 198 -12.24 -15.55 -22.85
C ASP A 198 -12.36 -14.03 -22.78
N GLU A 199 -12.56 -13.35 -23.92
CA GLU A 199 -12.63 -11.89 -23.93
C GLU A 199 -13.97 -11.37 -23.41
N ARG A 200 -15.06 -12.12 -23.64
CA ARG A 200 -16.34 -11.84 -22.98
C ARG A 200 -16.23 -11.96 -21.46
N MET A 201 -15.53 -12.99 -20.96
CA MET A 201 -15.30 -13.16 -19.53
C MET A 201 -14.50 -11.98 -18.99
N ARG A 202 -13.41 -11.58 -19.65
CA ARG A 202 -12.61 -10.41 -19.25
C ARG A 202 -13.44 -9.12 -19.19
N LEU A 203 -14.26 -8.85 -20.21
CA LEU A 203 -15.15 -7.68 -20.23
C LEU A 203 -16.20 -7.72 -19.11
N LEU A 204 -16.67 -8.92 -18.75
CA LEU A 204 -17.60 -9.12 -17.64
C LEU A 204 -16.90 -8.93 -16.30
N GLU A 205 -15.68 -9.45 -16.13
CA GLU A 205 -14.84 -9.28 -14.94
C GLU A 205 -14.71 -7.79 -14.60
N ASP A 206 -14.33 -6.95 -15.57
CA ASP A 206 -14.15 -5.51 -15.35
C ASP A 206 -15.45 -4.78 -14.98
N ARG A 207 -16.57 -5.15 -15.63
CA ARG A 207 -17.87 -4.48 -15.41
C ARG A 207 -18.55 -4.91 -14.12
N MET A 208 -18.48 -6.20 -13.78
CA MET A 208 -19.17 -6.79 -12.64
C MET A 208 -18.33 -6.76 -11.36
N LEU A 209 -17.05 -6.42 -11.43
CA LEU A 209 -16.17 -6.32 -10.27
C LEU A 209 -16.78 -5.51 -9.09
N PRO A 210 -17.44 -4.36 -9.31
CA PRO A 210 -18.06 -3.60 -8.21
C PRO A 210 -19.21 -4.34 -7.53
N GLU A 211 -20.02 -5.09 -8.29
CA GLU A 211 -21.15 -5.87 -7.80
C GLU A 211 -20.65 -7.09 -7.03
N ILE A 212 -19.75 -7.87 -7.63
CA ILE A 212 -19.12 -9.05 -7.01
C ILE A 212 -18.42 -8.66 -5.70
N ARG A 213 -17.73 -7.52 -5.68
CA ARG A 213 -17.10 -7.00 -4.47
C ARG A 213 -18.11 -6.68 -3.37
N THR A 214 -19.25 -6.11 -3.74
CA THR A 214 -20.32 -5.76 -2.80
C THR A 214 -20.97 -7.02 -2.22
N ASP A 215 -21.18 -8.04 -3.03
CA ASP A 215 -21.77 -9.31 -2.60
C ASP A 215 -20.82 -10.12 -1.71
N LEU A 216 -19.53 -10.19 -2.05
CA LEU A 216 -18.54 -10.97 -1.31
C LEU A 216 -18.08 -10.29 -0.01
N PHE A 217 -17.90 -8.97 -0.02
CA PHE A 217 -17.28 -8.24 1.09
C PHE A 217 -18.20 -7.23 1.77
N GLY A 218 -19.45 -7.13 1.32
CA GLY A 218 -20.45 -6.20 1.85
C GLY A 218 -20.39 -4.81 1.23
N ALA A 219 -21.49 -4.09 1.37
CA ALA A 219 -21.59 -2.69 0.96
C ALA A 219 -20.74 -1.78 1.85
N ASN A 220 -20.23 -0.70 1.28
CA ASN A 220 -19.52 0.32 2.03
C ASN A 220 -20.51 1.16 2.86
N GLU A 221 -20.49 1.01 4.18
CA GLU A 221 -21.34 1.76 5.12
C GLU A 221 -21.22 3.29 4.98
N ASN A 222 -20.06 3.78 4.51
CA ASN A 222 -19.81 5.21 4.31
C ASN A 222 -20.34 5.75 2.96
N ARG A 223 -20.78 4.89 2.04
CA ARG A 223 -21.33 5.31 0.75
C ARG A 223 -22.79 5.72 0.94
N ARG A 224 -23.06 7.03 0.84
CA ARG A 224 -24.41 7.60 1.00
C ARG A 224 -25.22 7.73 -0.28
N PHE A 225 -24.56 7.77 -1.44
CA PHE A 225 -25.20 7.97 -2.74
C PHE A 225 -24.73 6.89 -3.72
N ASN A 226 -25.68 6.35 -4.50
CA ASN A 226 -25.45 5.31 -5.51
C ASN A 226 -25.69 5.83 -6.94
N ASN A 227 -25.81 7.15 -7.06
CA ASN A 227 -26.18 7.88 -8.26
C ASN A 227 -24.97 8.07 -9.18
#